data_AF-B0XKP2-F1
#
_entry.id   AF-B0XKP2-F1
#
_cell.length_a   1.000
_cell.length_b   1.000
_cell.length_c   1.000
_cell.angle_alpha   90.00
_cell.angle_beta   90.00
_cell.angle_gamma   90.00
#
_symmetry.space_group_name_H-M   'P 1'
#
loop_
_entity.id
_entity.type
_entity.pdbx_description
1 polymer ?
#
loop_
_entity_poly.entity_id
_entity_poly.type
_entity_poly.pdbx_seq_one_letter_code
_entity_poly.pdbx_strand_id
1 'polypeptide(L)'
;MAAAGVRPCVISRQLRVSHGCVSKILNRYQETGSIRPGVIGGSKPKVATPEVEARIEDMKKMNPGIFSWEIREKLIKVSVFLMLLSCYLPLRSDYHRG
;
A
#
# COMPACT_ATOMS: atom_id res chain seq x y z
N MET A 1 14.29 7.04 -32.17
CA MET A 1 15.33 6.03 -32.52
C MET A 1 14.75 4.64 -32.59
N ALA A 2 14.30 4.02 -31.49
CA ALA A 2 13.71 2.67 -31.55
C ALA A 2 12.38 2.62 -32.33
N ALA A 3 11.50 3.61 -32.15
CA ALA A 3 10.26 3.75 -32.94
C ALA A 3 10.50 3.98 -34.45
N ALA A 4 11.73 4.34 -34.84
CA ALA A 4 12.14 4.52 -36.24
C ALA A 4 12.83 3.26 -36.81
N GLY A 5 12.72 2.10 -36.15
CA GLY A 5 13.30 0.84 -36.60
C GLY A 5 14.81 0.69 -36.39
N VAL A 6 15.45 1.58 -35.62
CA VAL A 6 16.90 1.52 -35.38
C VAL A 6 17.23 0.35 -34.46
N ARG A 7 18.20 -0.48 -34.86
CA ARG A 7 18.65 -1.65 -34.08
C ARG A 7 19.15 -1.25 -32.69
N PRO A 8 18.82 -1.99 -31.61
CA PRO A 8 19.24 -1.68 -30.23
C PRO A 8 20.75 -1.53 -30.05
N CYS A 9 21.54 -2.27 -30.83
CA CYS A 9 23.00 -2.18 -30.82
C CYS A 9 23.53 -0.82 -31.28
N VAL A 10 22.86 -0.18 -32.25
CA VAL A 10 23.20 1.16 -32.74
C VAL A 10 22.79 2.21 -31.71
N ILE A 11 21.62 2.03 -31.08
CA ILE A 11 21.13 2.90 -30.00
C ILE A 11 22.11 2.90 -28.82
N SER A 12 22.59 1.73 -28.40
CA SER A 12 23.59 1.60 -27.32
C SER A 12 24.88 2.37 -27.64
N ARG A 13 25.39 2.28 -28.88
CA ARG A 13 26.61 3.00 -29.31
C ARG A 13 26.40 4.51 -29.41
N GLN A 14 25.27 4.96 -29.95
CA GLN A 14 24.96 6.38 -30.11
C GLN A 14 24.70 7.07 -28.77
N LEU A 15 23.94 6.42 -27.89
CA LEU A 15 23.58 6.96 -26.58
C LEU A 15 24.66 6.69 -25.51
N ARG A 16 25.70 5.91 -25.82
CA ARG A 16 26.75 5.49 -24.88
C ARG A 16 26.18 4.83 -23.62
N VAL A 17 25.10 4.05 -23.79
CA VAL A 17 24.37 3.36 -22.71
C VAL A 17 24.56 1.86 -22.87
N SER A 18 24.60 1.12 -21.75
CA SER A 18 24.75 -0.34 -21.79
C SER A 18 23.59 -1.02 -22.54
N HIS A 19 23.90 -2.11 -23.24
CA HIS A 19 22.88 -2.89 -23.95
C HIS A 19 21.74 -3.35 -23.02
N GLY A 20 22.07 -3.72 -21.78
CA GLY A 20 21.08 -4.11 -20.77
C GLY A 20 20.12 -2.98 -20.37
N CYS A 21 20.60 -1.74 -20.29
CA CYS A 21 19.75 -0.58 -20.01
C CYS A 21 18.83 -0.28 -21.20
N VAL A 22 19.34 -0.31 -22.44
CA VAL A 22 18.53 -0.15 -23.66
C VAL A 22 17.44 -1.22 -23.72
N SER A 23 17.78 -2.49 -23.48
CA SER A 23 16.81 -3.60 -23.46
C SER A 23 15.72 -3.40 -22.40
N LYS A 24 16.10 -3.02 -21.17
CA LYS A 24 15.16 -2.80 -20.07
C LYS A 24 14.17 -1.67 -20.35
N ILE A 25 14.63 -0.57 -20.94
CA ILE A 25 13.76 0.56 -21.30
C ILE A 25 12.80 0.17 -22.43
N LEU A 26 13.29 -0.51 -23.47
CA LEU A 26 12.44 -0.93 -24.59
C LEU A 26 11.37 -1.94 -24.17
N ASN A 27 11.73 -2.91 -23.33
CA ASN A 27 10.78 -3.89 -22.80
C ASN A 27 9.68 -3.22 -21.97
N ARG A 28 10.05 -2.29 -21.08
CA ARG A 28 9.11 -1.49 -20.29
C ARG A 28 8.20 -0.62 -21.16
N TYR A 29 8.73 -0.05 -22.23
CA TYR A 29 7.94 0.76 -23.16
C TYR A 29 6.89 -0.08 -23.91
N GLN A 30 7.21 -1.32 -24.28
CA GLN A 30 6.21 -2.23 -24.88
C GLN A 30 5.13 -2.66 -23.89
N GLU A 31 5.49 -2.90 -22.63
CA GLU A 31 4.55 -3.35 -21.60
C GLU A 31 3.64 -2.24 -21.08
N THR A 32 4.17 -1.02 -20.89
CA THR A 32 3.46 0.07 -20.19
C THR A 32 3.25 1.33 -21.02
N GLY A 33 3.89 1.45 -22.20
CA GLY A 33 3.89 2.68 -23.00
C GLY A 33 4.64 3.85 -22.37
N SER A 34 5.23 3.68 -21.18
CA SER A 34 5.88 4.74 -20.43
C SER A 34 7.39 4.61 -20.44
N ILE A 35 8.07 5.72 -20.72
CA ILE A 35 9.54 5.85 -20.58
C ILE A 35 9.95 6.29 -19.18
N ARG A 36 8.98 6.61 -18.31
CA ARG A 36 9.29 7.11 -16.96
C ARG A 36 9.84 5.96 -16.11
N PRO A 37 10.95 6.20 -15.37
CA PRO A 37 11.44 5.21 -14.42
C PRO A 37 10.33 4.92 -13.40
N GLY A 38 10.27 3.68 -12.93
CA GLY A 38 9.35 3.31 -11.86
C GLY A 38 9.70 4.10 -10.60
N VAL A 39 8.74 4.27 -9.70
CA VAL A 39 9.01 4.85 -8.39
C VAL A 39 9.96 3.90 -7.66
N ILE A 40 11.22 4.31 -7.50
CA ILE A 40 12.23 3.58 -6.72
C ILE A 40 12.21 4.22 -5.34
N GLY A 41 11.83 3.44 -4.33
CA GLY A 41 11.74 3.93 -2.95
C GLY A 41 10.32 4.36 -2.59
N GLY A 42 9.62 3.42 -1.98
CA GLY A 42 8.44 3.67 -1.18
C GLY A 42 8.43 2.57 -0.13
N SER A 43 8.52 2.92 1.14
CA SER A 43 8.11 1.97 2.16
C SER A 43 6.64 1.64 1.87
N LYS A 44 6.29 0.36 1.77
CA LYS A 44 4.89 -0.03 1.95
C LYS A 44 4.45 0.64 3.26
N PRO A 45 3.33 1.39 3.31
CA PRO A 45 2.85 1.96 4.56
C PRO A 45 2.65 0.80 5.54
N LYS A 46 3.60 0.62 6.44
CA LYS A 46 3.47 -0.29 7.57
C LYS A 46 2.51 0.42 8.51
N VAL A 47 1.28 -0.09 8.59
CA VAL A 47 0.35 0.19 9.69
C VAL A 47 -0.27 1.60 9.66
N ALA A 48 -0.90 1.94 8.54
CA ALA A 48 -2.12 2.74 8.59
C ALA A 48 -3.22 1.83 8.02
N THR A 49 -3.77 0.96 8.87
CA THR A 49 -4.95 0.19 8.47
C THR A 49 -6.08 1.20 8.25
N PRO A 50 -6.74 1.20 7.08
CA PRO A 50 -7.83 2.14 6.81
C PRO A 50 -8.96 2.04 7.84
N GLU A 51 -9.08 0.88 8.50
CA GLU A 51 -9.97 0.66 9.65
C GLU A 51 -9.68 1.57 10.85
N VAL A 52 -8.40 1.80 11.16
CA VAL A 52 -8.01 2.69 12.26
C VAL A 52 -8.32 4.13 11.90
N GLU A 53 -8.07 4.54 10.65
CA GLU A 53 -8.39 5.88 10.17
C GLU A 53 -9.90 6.17 10.23
N ALA A 54 -10.73 5.23 9.76
CA ALA A 54 -12.19 5.33 9.85
C ALA A 54 -12.66 5.45 11.31
N ARG A 55 -12.07 4.66 12.22
CA ARG A 55 -12.44 4.71 13.64
C ARG A 55 -12.06 6.03 14.31
N ILE A 56 -10.91 6.61 13.95
CA ILE A 56 -10.51 7.95 14.41
C ILE A 56 -11.50 9.01 13.92
N GLU A 57 -11.95 8.91 12.67
CA GLU A 57 -12.89 9.86 12.08
C GLU A 57 -14.26 9.79 12.78
N ASP A 58 -14.80 8.60 13.01
CA ASP A 58 -16.05 8.40 13.76
C ASP A 58 -15.96 8.97 15.18
N MET A 59 -14.85 8.72 15.87
CA MET A 59 -14.64 9.21 17.22
C MET A 59 -14.53 10.74 17.29
N LYS A 60 -13.89 11.35 16.28
CA LYS A 60 -13.85 12.81 16.14
C LYS A 60 -15.21 13.41 15.80
N LYS A 61 -16.03 12.73 14.99
CA LYS A 61 -17.40 13.16 14.65
C LYS A 61 -18.32 13.14 15.86
N MET A 62 -18.25 12.08 16.68
CA MET A 62 -19.08 11.96 17.89
C MET A 62 -18.67 12.97 18.97
N ASN A 63 -17.36 13.13 19.20
CA ASN A 63 -16.84 14.05 20.22
C ASN A 63 -15.70 14.90 19.64
N PRO A 64 -15.97 16.10 19.10
CA PRO A 64 -14.94 16.97 18.52
C PRO A 64 -13.91 17.48 19.55
N GLY A 65 -14.18 17.34 20.85
CA GLY A 65 -13.25 17.69 21.94
C GLY A 65 -12.35 16.56 22.41
N ILE A 66 -12.37 15.39 21.76
CA ILE A 66 -11.54 14.25 22.17
C ILE A 66 -10.06 14.51 21.86
N PHE A 67 -9.18 14.31 22.85
CA PHE A 67 -7.75 14.55 22.68
C PHE A 67 -7.07 13.38 21.96
N SER A 68 -5.98 13.68 21.22
CA SER A 68 -5.22 12.70 20.43
C SER A 68 -4.74 11.48 21.25
N TRP A 69 -4.43 11.67 22.53
CA TRP A 69 -4.00 10.58 23.43
C TRP A 69 -5.17 9.69 23.87
N GLU A 70 -6.37 10.25 24.04
CA GLU A 70 -7.57 9.47 24.40
C GLU A 70 -8.01 8.58 23.25
N ILE A 71 -7.88 9.06 22.01
CA ILE A 71 -8.11 8.26 20.81
C ILE A 71 -7.12 7.08 20.78
N ARG A 72 -5.83 7.32 21.06
CA ARG A 72 -4.80 6.28 21.10
C ARG A 72 -5.13 5.21 22.16
N GLU A 73 -5.48 5.61 23.37
CA GLU A 73 -5.87 4.70 24.47
C GLU A 73 -7.10 3.85 24.11
N LYS A 74 -8.14 4.47 23.53
CA LYS A 74 -9.34 3.76 23.08
C LYS A 74 -9.05 2.80 21.94
N LEU A 75 -8.21 3.17 20.98
CA LEU A 75 -7.81 2.29 19.88
C LEU A 75 -7.01 1.09 20.39
N ILE A 76 -6.09 1.28 21.35
CA ILE A 76 -5.34 0.18 21.98
C ILE A 76 -6.29 -0.74 22.75
N LYS A 77 -7.26 -0.19 23.49
CA LYS A 77 -8.27 -1.00 24.19
C LYS A 77 -9.14 -1.78 23.22
N VAL A 78 -9.56 -1.20 22.09
CA VAL A 78 -10.36 -1.89 21.08
C VAL A 78 -9.56 -2.97 20.38
N SER A 79 -8.29 -2.73 20.02
CA SER A 79 -7.45 -3.75 19.38
C SER A 79 -7.14 -4.92 20.33
N VAL A 80 -6.85 -4.64 21.60
CA VAL A 80 -6.69 -5.66 22.65
C VAL A 80 -8.00 -6.38 22.92
N PHE A 81 -9.14 -5.66 22.96
CA PHE A 81 -10.45 -6.26 23.17
C PHE A 81 -10.90 -7.14 22.01
N LEU A 82 -10.65 -6.75 20.75
CA LEU A 82 -10.91 -7.58 19.57
C LEU A 82 -10.03 -8.84 19.54
N MET A 83 -8.76 -8.71 19.94
CA MET A 83 -7.86 -9.85 20.07
C MET A 83 -8.34 -10.80 21.18
N LEU A 84 -8.77 -10.26 22.33
CA LEU A 84 -9.37 -11.05 23.40
C LEU A 84 -10.70 -11.66 22.97
N LEU A 85 -11.60 -10.93 22.31
CA LEU A 85 -12.87 -11.46 21.81
C LEU A 85 -12.63 -12.58 20.80
N SER A 86 -11.64 -12.46 19.92
CA SER A 86 -11.29 -13.53 18.98
C SER A 86 -10.75 -14.77 19.70
N CYS A 87 -10.04 -14.60 20.83
CA CYS A 87 -9.58 -15.71 21.68
C CYS A 87 -10.66 -16.24 22.64
N TYR A 88 -11.65 -15.43 23.04
CA TYR A 88 -12.69 -15.79 24.02
C TYR A 88 -14.04 -16.16 23.38
N LEU A 89 -14.23 -15.90 22.09
CA LEU A 89 -15.48 -16.13 21.38
C LEU A 89 -15.45 -17.29 20.35
N PRO A 90 -14.81 -18.44 20.62
CA PRO A 90 -15.28 -19.70 20.06
C PRO A 90 -16.32 -20.40 20.98
N LEU A 91 -16.94 -19.70 21.94
CA LEU A 91 -17.93 -20.30 22.88
C LEU A 91 -19.20 -19.45 23.06
N ARG A 92 -19.71 -18.79 22.01
CA ARG A 92 -21.08 -18.25 22.09
C ARG A 92 -21.79 -18.18 20.74
N SER A 93 -21.78 -19.29 20.01
CA SER A 93 -22.62 -19.47 18.83
C SER A 93 -23.57 -20.68 18.94
N ASP A 94 -24.13 -20.94 20.12
CA ASP A 94 -25.18 -21.98 20.31
C ASP A 94 -26.20 -21.64 21.43
N TYR A 95 -26.63 -20.38 21.56
CA TYR A 95 -27.82 -20.08 22.37
C TYR A 95 -28.61 -18.91 21.79
N HIS A 96 -29.30 -19.17 20.68
CA HIS A 96 -30.63 -18.60 20.37
C HIS A 96 -31.13 -19.14 19.03
N ARG A 97 -31.55 -20.41 19.03
CA ARG A 97 -32.60 -20.91 18.14
C ARG A 97 -33.26 -22.11 18.82
N GLY A 98 -34.49 -21.91 19.33
CA GLY A 98 -35.28 -22.93 20.02
C GLY A 98 -35.95 -22.37 21.25
#